data_AF-A0A971ARZ4-F1
#
_entry.id   AF-A0A971ARZ4-F1
#
_cell.length_a   1.000
_cell.length_b   1.000
_cell.length_c   1.000
_cell.angle_alpha   90.00
_cell.angle_beta   90.00
_cell.angle_gamma   90.00
#
_symmetry.space_group_name_H-M   'P 1'
#
loop_
_entity.id
_entity.type
_entity.pdbx_description
1 polymer ?
#
loop_
_entity_poly.entity_id
_entity_poly.type
_entity_poly.pdbx_seq_one_letter_code
_entity_poly.pdbx_strand_id
1 'polypeptide(L)'
;MGNMFVGLTDYDWYCNLKSENFDEVNFWRPGSTAFRALNPNDLFLFKLKKPYYAIVGGGFFVKYSLLPISLAWEAFERKNGTKNYTEFAERLRRYREKNNIDISYPYVGCIILTEPFFFEQKDWIAPPDNWPSSAVVGKNMDTEKGEGKRLFDEVCDRLQRNRVFNQIIISDTNINDTKERYHHSLVKHRLGLGAFRVLVTVAYYRRCAISGEKTLPAFEAVHI
;
A
#
# COMPACT_ATOMS: atom_id res chain seq x y z
N MET A 1 3.12 -4.08 21.20
CA MET A 1 1.72 -3.76 20.86
C MET A 1 1.65 -3.63 19.37
N GLY A 2 1.12 -4.65 18.69
CA GLY A 2 0.99 -4.62 17.24
C GLY A 2 -0.01 -3.54 16.80
N ASN A 3 0.40 -2.71 15.85
CA ASN A 3 -0.44 -1.68 15.27
C ASN A 3 -0.79 -2.05 13.83
N MET A 4 -1.99 -1.68 13.41
CA MET A 4 -2.39 -1.68 12.02
C MET A 4 -3.18 -0.42 11.67
N PHE A 5 -3.20 -0.08 10.39
CA PHE A 5 -3.98 1.05 9.88
C PHE A 5 -4.97 0.56 8.84
N VAL A 6 -6.23 0.95 9.00
CA VAL A 6 -7.28 0.68 8.01
C VAL A 6 -7.48 1.94 7.18
N GLY A 7 -6.99 1.94 5.94
CA GLY A 7 -7.05 3.06 5.01
C GLY A 7 -8.23 2.99 4.05
N LEU A 8 -8.90 4.12 3.83
CA LEU A 8 -10.05 4.19 2.92
C LEU A 8 -9.62 4.40 1.46
N THR A 9 -10.09 3.53 0.58
CA THR A 9 -9.87 3.62 -0.87
C THR A 9 -11.18 3.54 -1.66
N ASP A 10 -11.11 3.83 -2.95
CA ASP A 10 -12.22 3.64 -3.89
C ASP A 10 -12.11 2.31 -4.63
N TYR A 11 -13.24 1.88 -5.21
CA TYR A 11 -13.35 0.56 -5.86
C TYR A 11 -12.46 0.43 -7.09
N ASP A 12 -12.31 1.52 -7.85
CA ASP A 12 -11.52 1.48 -9.08
C ASP A 12 -10.02 1.35 -8.79
N TRP A 13 -9.51 2.03 -7.75
CA TRP A 13 -8.13 1.84 -7.28
C TRP A 13 -7.86 0.38 -6.91
N TYR A 14 -8.80 -0.25 -6.18
CA TYR A 14 -8.73 -1.66 -5.84
C TYR A 14 -8.72 -2.56 -7.09
N CYS A 15 -9.64 -2.34 -8.02
CA CYS A 15 -9.74 -3.13 -9.25
C CYS A 15 -8.49 -3.04 -10.12
N ASN A 16 -7.91 -1.83 -10.26
CA ASN A 16 -6.70 -1.61 -11.06
C ASN A 16 -5.47 -2.34 -10.50
N LEU A 17 -5.42 -2.60 -9.19
CA LEU A 17 -4.28 -3.25 -8.55
C LEU A 17 -4.45 -4.76 -8.39
N LYS A 18 -5.67 -5.20 -8.04
CA LYS A 18 -5.97 -6.62 -7.86
C LYS A 18 -5.65 -7.46 -9.11
N SER A 19 -5.80 -6.89 -10.30
CA SER A 19 -5.58 -7.60 -11.56
C SER A 19 -4.11 -7.81 -11.94
N GLU A 20 -3.16 -7.14 -11.27
CA GLU A 20 -1.79 -6.97 -11.79
C GLU A 20 -0.68 -7.62 -10.96
N ASN A 21 -1.00 -8.34 -9.88
CA ASN A 21 -0.05 -9.08 -9.02
C ASN A 21 1.27 -8.33 -8.72
N PHE A 22 1.17 -7.04 -8.41
CA PHE A 22 2.34 -6.21 -8.09
C PHE A 22 3.02 -6.64 -6.79
N ASP A 23 4.34 -6.51 -6.74
CA ASP A 23 5.18 -6.75 -5.56
C ASP A 23 5.08 -5.63 -4.51
N GLU A 24 4.64 -4.44 -4.93
CA GLU A 24 4.46 -3.27 -4.10
C GLU A 24 3.33 -2.38 -4.65
N VAL A 25 2.79 -1.51 -3.80
CA VAL A 25 1.82 -0.48 -4.21
C VAL A 25 2.09 0.84 -3.53
N ASN A 26 1.68 1.93 -4.18
CA ASN A 26 1.67 3.26 -3.58
C ASN A 26 0.23 3.65 -3.21
N PHE A 27 -0.08 3.61 -1.92
CA PHE A 27 -1.33 4.14 -1.38
C PHE A 27 -1.19 5.66 -1.18
N TRP A 28 -1.47 6.42 -2.23
CA TRP A 28 -1.14 7.84 -2.24
C TRP A 28 -2.17 8.72 -1.51
N ARG A 29 -1.73 9.90 -1.05
CA ARG A 29 -2.53 10.94 -0.38
C ARG A 29 -2.42 12.26 -1.15
N PRO A 30 -3.52 12.98 -1.35
CA PRO A 30 -3.55 14.16 -2.22
C PRO A 30 -2.89 15.43 -1.63
N GLY A 31 -2.75 15.48 -0.30
CA GLY A 31 -2.24 16.65 0.42
C GLY A 31 -0.83 16.49 0.98
N SER A 32 -0.40 17.49 1.76
CA SER A 32 0.93 17.58 2.36
C SER A 32 1.06 16.87 3.71
N THR A 33 -0.05 16.41 4.30
CA THR A 33 -0.05 15.81 5.63
C THR A 33 0.74 14.50 5.66
N ALA A 34 1.78 14.48 6.48
CA ALA A 34 2.61 13.29 6.68
C ALA A 34 1.78 12.11 7.21
N PHE A 35 2.16 10.88 6.82
CA PHE A 35 1.64 9.65 7.41
C PHE A 35 2.65 9.13 8.45
N ARG A 36 2.22 9.04 9.70
CA ARG A 36 3.05 8.63 10.86
C ARG A 36 2.33 7.59 11.73
N ALA A 37 1.33 6.94 11.15
CA ALA A 37 0.41 6.07 11.89
C ALA A 37 1.01 4.68 12.15
N LEU A 38 2.00 4.27 11.35
CA LEU A 38 2.58 2.94 11.34
C LEU A 38 4.11 2.98 11.42
N ASN A 39 4.69 1.94 12.00
CA ASN A 39 6.10 1.60 11.88
C ASN A 39 6.31 0.66 10.69
N PRO A 40 7.54 0.58 10.13
CA PRO A 40 7.85 -0.39 9.09
C PRO A 40 7.42 -1.82 9.49
N ASN A 41 6.88 -2.56 8.54
CA ASN A 41 6.28 -3.89 8.64
C ASN A 41 4.92 -3.96 9.37
N ASP A 42 4.40 -2.85 9.90
CA ASP A 42 3.02 -2.84 10.39
C ASP A 42 2.03 -3.03 9.23
N LEU A 43 0.87 -3.63 9.55
CA LEU A 43 -0.15 -3.98 8.57
C LEU A 43 -0.96 -2.74 8.14
N PHE A 44 -1.12 -2.55 6.84
CA PHE A 44 -2.01 -1.57 6.25
C PHE A 44 -3.14 -2.28 5.50
N LEU A 45 -4.39 -2.06 5.92
CA LEU A 45 -5.57 -2.68 5.31
C LEU A 45 -6.30 -1.71 4.37
N PHE A 46 -6.79 -2.24 3.26
CA PHE A 46 -7.58 -1.51 2.27
C PHE A 46 -9.07 -1.67 2.58
N LYS A 47 -9.73 -0.56 2.90
CA LYS A 47 -11.18 -0.51 3.13
C LYS A 47 -11.89 0.25 2.02
N LEU A 48 -12.87 -0.38 1.38
CA LEU A 48 -13.75 0.28 0.44
C LEU A 48 -14.77 1.18 1.14
N LYS A 49 -15.12 2.26 0.45
CA LYS A 49 -16.28 3.10 0.77
C LYS A 49 -17.59 2.39 0.36
N LYS A 50 -18.73 3.00 0.68
CA LYS A 50 -20.04 2.52 0.17
C LYS A 50 -20.03 2.53 -1.37
N PRO A 51 -20.76 1.61 -2.03
CA PRO A 51 -21.71 0.64 -1.46
C PRO A 51 -21.07 -0.64 -0.90
N TYR A 52 -19.83 -0.97 -1.27
CA TYR A 52 -19.21 -2.24 -0.87
C TYR A 52 -18.86 -2.31 0.63
N TYR A 53 -18.31 -1.22 1.16
CA TYR A 53 -18.10 -1.03 2.60
C TYR A 53 -17.41 -2.22 3.29
N ALA A 54 -16.33 -2.75 2.70
CA ALA A 54 -15.63 -3.93 3.19
C ALA A 54 -14.11 -3.73 3.21
N ILE A 55 -13.41 -4.53 4.00
CA ILE A 55 -11.95 -4.68 3.93
C ILE A 55 -11.65 -5.71 2.83
N VAL A 56 -10.85 -5.31 1.85
CA VAL A 56 -10.66 -6.04 0.59
C VAL A 56 -9.25 -6.54 0.37
N GLY A 57 -8.33 -6.24 1.29
CA GLY A 57 -6.93 -6.60 1.17
C GLY A 57 -6.06 -5.73 2.07
N GLY A 58 -4.77 -5.73 1.80
CA GLY A 58 -3.79 -4.94 2.52
C GLY A 58 -2.38 -5.11 1.98
N GLY A 59 -1.40 -4.64 2.74
CA GLY A 59 0.03 -4.81 2.50
C GLY A 59 0.83 -4.37 3.72
N PHE A 60 2.14 -4.56 3.67
CA PHE A 60 3.04 -4.25 4.78
C PHE A 60 3.68 -2.89 4.57
N PHE A 61 3.59 -2.02 5.58
CA PHE A 61 4.09 -0.65 5.47
C PHE A 61 5.61 -0.62 5.38
N VAL A 62 6.14 0.00 4.34
CA VAL A 62 7.59 0.23 4.19
C VAL A 62 7.95 1.58 4.77
N LYS A 63 7.39 2.64 4.20
CA LYS A 63 7.62 4.02 4.62
C LYS A 63 6.61 4.98 4.01
N TYR A 64 6.60 6.19 4.55
CA TYR A 64 5.97 7.34 3.92
C TYR A 64 7.03 8.22 3.24
N SER A 65 6.71 8.79 2.08
CA SER A 65 7.52 9.81 1.41
C SER A 65 6.64 10.84 0.73
N LEU A 66 7.01 12.12 0.79
CA LEU A 66 6.37 13.17 0.00
C LEU A 66 7.20 13.37 -1.28
N LEU A 67 6.62 13.17 -2.46
CA LEU A 67 7.34 13.18 -3.75
C LEU A 67 6.66 14.13 -4.75
N PRO A 68 7.42 14.76 -5.68
CA PRO A 68 6.81 15.39 -6.85
C PRO A 68 5.92 14.38 -7.59
N ILE A 69 4.80 14.85 -8.13
CA ILE A 69 3.81 13.98 -8.80
C ILE A 69 4.46 13.18 -9.94
N SER A 70 5.32 13.82 -10.75
CA SER A 70 6.07 13.17 -11.82
C SER A 70 6.97 12.04 -11.31
N LEU A 71 7.71 12.28 -10.22
CA LEU A 71 8.60 11.28 -9.63
C LEU A 71 7.82 10.12 -8.98
N ALA A 72 6.67 10.40 -8.38
CA ALA A 72 5.79 9.34 -7.86
C ALA A 72 5.24 8.46 -9.00
N TRP A 73 4.91 9.06 -10.15
CA TRP A 73 4.53 8.29 -11.33
C TRP A 73 5.69 7.47 -11.86
N GLU A 74 6.87 8.07 -12.01
CA GLU A 74 8.05 7.37 -12.49
C GLU A 74 8.44 6.20 -11.59
N ALA A 75 8.30 6.35 -10.27
CA ALA A 75 8.67 5.31 -9.30
C ALA A 75 7.69 4.14 -9.26
N PHE A 76 6.39 4.42 -9.38
CA PHE A 76 5.35 3.41 -9.10
C PHE A 76 4.49 3.07 -10.33
N GLU A 77 4.46 3.91 -11.36
CA GLU A 77 3.65 3.72 -12.56
C GLU A 77 2.23 3.25 -12.24
N ARG A 78 1.81 2.10 -12.80
CA ARG A 78 0.50 1.49 -12.56
C ARG A 78 0.26 1.05 -11.12
N LYS A 79 1.31 0.89 -10.30
CA LYS A 79 1.25 0.59 -8.86
C LYS A 79 0.66 1.75 -8.03
N ASN A 80 0.40 2.91 -8.65
CA ASN A 80 -0.43 3.98 -8.09
C ASN A 80 -1.95 3.67 -8.15
N GLY A 81 -2.35 2.56 -8.77
CA GLY A 81 -3.76 2.16 -8.94
C GLY A 81 -4.47 2.92 -10.06
N THR A 82 -3.74 3.32 -11.09
CA THR A 82 -4.23 4.02 -12.29
C THR A 82 -3.55 3.46 -13.54
N LYS A 83 -4.19 3.59 -14.71
CA LYS A 83 -3.69 2.98 -15.95
C LYS A 83 -2.53 3.75 -16.58
N ASN A 84 -2.50 5.06 -16.41
CA ASN A 84 -1.47 5.95 -16.96
C ASN A 84 -1.33 7.23 -16.13
N TYR A 85 -0.34 8.07 -16.48
CA TYR A 85 -0.03 9.32 -15.80
C TYR A 85 -1.20 10.31 -15.82
N THR A 86 -1.90 10.43 -16.96
CA THR A 86 -3.02 11.35 -17.11
C THR A 86 -4.15 11.00 -16.15
N GLU A 87 -4.49 9.72 -16.00
CA GLU A 87 -5.47 9.25 -15.01
C GLU A 87 -5.00 9.52 -13.58
N PHE A 88 -3.72 9.29 -13.28
CA PHE A 88 -3.14 9.57 -11.96
C PHE A 88 -3.26 11.06 -11.59
N ALA A 89 -2.82 11.95 -12.48
CA ALA A 89 -2.87 13.39 -12.28
C ALA A 89 -4.31 13.91 -12.16
N GLU A 90 -5.22 13.44 -13.00
CA GLU A 90 -6.63 13.87 -12.96
C GLU A 90 -7.34 13.39 -11.70
N ARG A 91 -7.08 12.16 -11.23
CA ARG A 91 -7.59 11.70 -9.93
C ARG A 91 -7.10 12.57 -8.80
N LEU A 92 -5.79 12.86 -8.77
CA LEU A 92 -5.20 13.71 -7.75
C LEU A 92 -5.85 15.10 -7.74
N ARG A 93 -6.05 15.72 -8.92
CA ARG A 93 -6.76 17.00 -9.07
C ARG A 93 -8.16 16.95 -8.49
N ARG A 94 -8.98 15.98 -8.90
CA ARG A 94 -10.38 15.83 -8.42
C ARG A 94 -10.45 15.63 -6.91
N TYR A 95 -9.55 14.82 -6.34
CA TYR A 95 -9.48 14.63 -4.90
C TYR A 95 -9.08 15.92 -4.17
N ARG A 96 -8.19 16.73 -4.74
CA ARG A 96 -7.81 18.01 -4.14
C ARG A 96 -8.95 19.01 -4.16
N GLU A 97 -9.63 19.17 -5.31
CA GLU A 97 -10.82 20.02 -5.46
C GLU A 97 -11.90 19.65 -4.43
N LYS A 98 -12.23 18.36 -4.34
CA LYS A 98 -13.25 17.86 -3.41
C LYS A 98 -12.91 18.11 -1.93
N ASN A 99 -11.64 18.15 -1.58
CA ASN A 99 -11.18 18.27 -0.18
C ASN A 99 -10.60 19.65 0.14
N ASN A 100 -10.83 20.67 -0.71
CA ASN A 100 -10.30 22.02 -0.54
C ASN A 100 -8.78 22.06 -0.34
N ILE A 101 -8.06 21.21 -1.07
CA ILE A 101 -6.59 21.20 -1.13
C ILE A 101 -6.18 21.98 -2.37
N ASP A 102 -5.11 22.76 -2.27
CA ASP A 102 -4.53 23.49 -3.40
C ASP A 102 -4.20 22.55 -4.58
N ILE A 103 -4.88 22.76 -5.71
CA ILE A 103 -4.71 21.97 -6.93
C ILE A 103 -3.31 22.13 -7.54
N SER A 104 -2.66 23.26 -7.31
CA SER A 104 -1.31 23.57 -7.81
C SER A 104 -0.20 22.90 -7.00
N TYR A 105 -0.54 22.26 -5.87
CA TYR A 105 0.42 21.62 -5.00
C TYR A 105 1.24 20.54 -5.76
N PRO A 106 2.57 20.69 -5.92
CA PRO A 106 3.32 19.84 -6.85
C PRO A 106 3.69 18.47 -6.28
N TYR A 107 3.32 18.18 -5.02
CA TYR A 107 3.71 16.97 -4.31
C TYR A 107 2.52 16.05 -3.98
N VAL A 108 2.79 14.76 -3.92
CA VAL A 108 1.87 13.71 -3.49
C VAL A 108 2.50 12.92 -2.34
N GLY A 109 1.70 12.59 -1.33
CA GLY A 109 2.14 11.72 -0.25
C GLY A 109 2.09 10.26 -0.70
N CYS A 110 3.19 9.54 -0.60
CA CYS A 110 3.30 8.13 -0.95
C CYS A 110 3.35 7.28 0.33
N ILE A 111 2.36 6.44 0.57
CA ILE A 111 2.42 5.38 1.57
C ILE A 111 2.81 4.11 0.81
N ILE A 112 4.07 3.72 0.97
CA ILE A 112 4.66 2.63 0.20
C ILE A 112 4.40 1.33 0.96
N LEU A 113 3.74 0.39 0.29
CA LEU A 113 3.39 -0.91 0.84
C LEU A 113 4.03 -2.01 0.00
N THR A 114 4.58 -3.02 0.66
CA THR A 114 5.12 -4.21 0.01
C THR A 114 4.23 -5.43 0.27
N GLU A 115 4.39 -6.46 -0.57
CA GLU A 115 3.66 -7.73 -0.51
C GLU A 115 2.14 -7.50 -0.39
N PRO A 116 1.55 -6.72 -1.31
CA PRO A 116 0.13 -6.44 -1.28
C PRO A 116 -0.66 -7.74 -1.49
N PHE A 117 -1.75 -7.88 -0.76
CA PHE A 117 -2.69 -8.98 -0.92
C PHE A 117 -4.09 -8.43 -1.15
N PHE A 118 -4.86 -9.12 -1.99
CA PHE A 118 -6.23 -8.78 -2.32
C PHE A 118 -7.11 -10.01 -2.13
N PHE A 119 -8.26 -9.81 -1.50
CA PHE A 119 -9.23 -10.88 -1.27
C PHE A 119 -10.21 -11.01 -2.45
N GLU A 120 -10.67 -12.23 -2.68
CA GLU A 120 -11.87 -12.44 -3.48
C GLU A 120 -13.10 -11.87 -2.78
N GLN A 121 -14.13 -11.51 -3.54
CA GLN A 121 -15.32 -10.87 -2.96
C GLN A 121 -15.99 -11.70 -1.87
N LYS A 122 -15.98 -13.04 -2.03
CA LYS A 122 -16.47 -14.00 -1.03
C LYS A 122 -15.65 -14.00 0.28
N ASP A 123 -14.41 -13.51 0.23
CA ASP A 123 -13.46 -13.47 1.33
C ASP A 123 -13.28 -12.06 1.91
N TRP A 124 -14.02 -11.06 1.40
CA TRP A 124 -14.01 -9.73 1.98
C TRP A 124 -14.40 -9.76 3.46
N ILE A 125 -13.76 -8.89 4.24
CA ILE A 125 -13.95 -8.82 5.69
C ILE A 125 -14.88 -7.65 6.02
N ALA A 126 -15.83 -7.89 6.93
CA ALA A 126 -16.69 -6.84 7.45
C ALA A 126 -15.86 -5.80 8.24
N PRO A 127 -16.05 -4.50 7.99
CA PRO A 127 -15.32 -3.46 8.71
C PRO A 127 -15.76 -3.42 10.18
N PRO A 128 -15.04 -2.66 11.03
CA PRO A 128 -15.44 -2.49 12.42
C PRO A 128 -16.84 -1.89 12.56
N ASP A 129 -17.65 -2.43 13.47
CA ASP A 129 -19.05 -1.99 13.68
C ASP A 129 -19.14 -0.50 14.01
N ASN A 130 -18.19 0.00 14.80
CA ASN A 130 -18.09 1.40 15.20
C ASN A 130 -17.18 2.23 14.28
N TRP A 131 -17.27 2.01 12.96
CA TRP A 131 -16.51 2.82 12.01
C TRP A 131 -17.04 4.26 12.00
N PRO A 132 -16.22 5.28 12.31
CA PRO A 132 -16.70 6.65 12.40
C PRO A 132 -17.19 7.13 11.03
N SER A 133 -18.37 7.73 10.97
CA SER A 133 -18.89 8.38 9.76
C SER A 133 -17.98 9.52 9.27
N SER A 134 -17.24 10.13 10.19
CA SER A 134 -16.25 11.20 9.94
C SER A 134 -14.86 10.69 9.55
N ALA A 135 -14.59 9.39 9.60
CA ALA A 135 -13.30 8.85 9.20
C ALA A 135 -13.14 9.02 7.68
N VAL A 136 -12.42 10.07 7.26
CA VAL A 136 -12.22 10.42 5.85
C VAL A 136 -10.97 9.81 5.24
N VAL A 137 -9.98 9.44 6.08
CA VAL A 137 -8.67 8.91 5.62
C VAL A 137 -8.45 7.46 6.06
N GLY A 138 -8.88 7.11 7.26
CA GLY A 138 -8.66 5.78 7.84
C GLY A 138 -8.58 5.84 9.37
N LYS A 139 -8.22 4.72 9.99
CA LYS A 139 -8.14 4.59 11.46
C LYS A 139 -7.01 3.65 11.88
N ASN A 140 -6.25 4.05 12.90
CA ASN A 140 -5.32 3.17 13.61
C ASN A 140 -6.08 2.20 14.51
N MET A 141 -5.62 0.96 14.55
CA MET A 141 -6.22 -0.10 15.34
C MET A 141 -5.13 -0.96 15.98
N ASP A 142 -5.44 -1.42 17.20
CA ASP A 142 -4.59 -2.29 18.00
C ASP A 142 -4.88 -3.75 17.63
N THR A 143 -3.86 -4.49 17.18
CA THR A 143 -4.03 -5.88 16.74
C THR A 143 -4.21 -6.87 17.89
N GLU A 144 -4.07 -6.43 19.14
CA GLU A 144 -4.16 -7.28 20.32
C GLU A 144 -5.47 -7.08 21.09
N LYS A 145 -6.29 -6.07 20.73
CA LYS A 145 -7.53 -5.72 21.46
C LYS A 145 -8.72 -5.39 20.57
N GLY A 146 -9.92 -5.74 21.07
CA GLY A 146 -11.20 -5.35 20.49
C GLY A 146 -11.35 -5.66 19.00
N GLU A 147 -11.94 -4.72 18.26
CA GLU A 147 -12.16 -4.85 16.81
C GLU A 147 -10.87 -4.97 16.00
N GLY A 148 -9.75 -4.45 16.51
CA GLY A 148 -8.48 -4.54 15.80
C GLY A 148 -7.92 -5.96 15.83
N LYS A 149 -8.03 -6.65 16.97
CA LYS A 149 -7.71 -8.07 17.07
C LYS A 149 -8.59 -8.93 16.15
N ARG A 150 -9.90 -8.72 16.13
CA ARG A 150 -10.83 -9.46 15.26
C ARG A 150 -10.41 -9.37 13.79
N LEU A 151 -10.19 -8.15 13.30
CA LEU A 151 -9.76 -7.92 11.92
C LEU A 151 -8.40 -8.56 11.63
N PHE A 152 -7.45 -8.46 12.56
CA PHE A 152 -6.13 -9.08 12.40
C PHE A 152 -6.22 -10.61 12.29
N ASP A 153 -7.01 -11.24 13.15
CA ASP A 153 -7.26 -12.69 13.13
C ASP A 153 -7.91 -13.09 11.79
N GLU A 154 -8.93 -12.36 11.34
CA GLU A 154 -9.60 -12.63 10.06
C GLU A 154 -8.69 -12.50 8.84
N VAL A 155 -7.76 -11.54 8.85
CA VAL A 155 -6.74 -11.38 7.80
C VAL A 155 -5.77 -12.56 7.83
N CYS A 156 -5.26 -12.92 9.01
CA CYS A 156 -4.36 -14.06 9.18
C CYS A 156 -4.99 -15.35 8.65
N ASP A 157 -6.26 -15.61 8.98
CA ASP A 157 -6.99 -16.79 8.53
C ASP A 157 -7.11 -16.87 7.00
N ARG A 158 -7.39 -15.73 6.34
CA ARG A 158 -7.51 -15.67 4.87
C ARG A 158 -6.16 -15.82 4.18
N LEU A 159 -5.11 -15.21 4.72
CA LEU A 159 -3.76 -15.36 4.19
C LEU A 159 -3.25 -16.80 4.34
N GLN A 160 -3.56 -17.48 5.46
CA GLN A 160 -3.24 -18.89 5.64
C GLN A 160 -4.02 -19.77 4.67
N ARG A 161 -5.33 -19.56 4.52
CA ARG A 161 -6.16 -20.29 3.55
C ARG A 161 -5.65 -20.13 2.12
N ASN A 162 -5.26 -18.91 1.71
CA ASN A 162 -4.70 -18.67 0.38
C ASN A 162 -3.34 -19.33 0.19
N ARG A 163 -2.46 -19.33 1.21
CA ARG A 163 -1.19 -20.07 1.16
C ARG A 163 -1.40 -21.57 1.02
N VAL A 164 -2.30 -22.15 1.82
CA VAL A 164 -2.64 -23.58 1.74
C VAL A 164 -3.28 -23.91 0.40
N PHE A 165 -4.18 -23.07 -0.12
CA PHE A 165 -4.79 -23.26 -1.43
C PHE A 165 -3.77 -23.18 -2.57
N ASN A 166 -2.87 -22.19 -2.55
CA ASN A 166 -1.78 -22.09 -3.52
C ASN A 166 -0.82 -23.28 -3.40
N GLN A 167 -0.50 -23.74 -2.18
CA GLN A 167 0.31 -24.93 -1.97
C GLN A 167 -0.39 -26.18 -2.51
N ILE A 168 -1.70 -26.36 -2.31
CA ILE A 168 -2.47 -27.48 -2.85
C ILE A 168 -2.46 -27.47 -4.39
N ILE A 169 -2.67 -26.29 -5.01
CA ILE A 169 -2.61 -26.13 -6.47
C ILE A 169 -1.20 -26.40 -7.01
N ILE A 170 -0.15 -25.95 -6.31
CA ILE A 170 1.25 -26.14 -6.71
C ILE A 170 1.72 -27.58 -6.43
N SER A 171 1.09 -28.29 -5.47
CA SER A 171 1.48 -29.63 -5.03
C SER A 171 1.14 -30.78 -5.98
N ASP A 172 0.64 -30.50 -7.19
CA ASP A 172 0.84 -31.41 -8.34
C ASP A 172 2.32 -31.47 -8.79
N THR A 173 3.20 -30.66 -8.19
CA THR A 173 4.66 -30.78 -8.28
C THR A 173 5.33 -30.51 -6.93
N ASN A 174 5.51 -31.58 -6.16
CA ASN A 174 6.45 -31.80 -5.04
C ASN A 174 6.42 -30.89 -3.79
N ILE A 175 6.57 -31.57 -2.66
CA ILE A 175 6.25 -31.16 -1.29
C ILE A 175 7.43 -30.48 -0.58
N ASN A 176 7.09 -29.58 0.35
CA ASN A 176 7.80 -29.08 1.54
C ASN A 176 8.28 -27.63 1.41
N ASP A 177 7.61 -26.69 2.08
CA ASP A 177 8.21 -26.09 3.29
C ASP A 177 7.29 -25.19 4.14
N THR A 178 7.52 -25.31 5.45
CA THR A 178 7.29 -24.40 6.60
C THR A 178 5.99 -23.60 6.77
N LYS A 179 5.25 -23.99 7.83
CA LYS A 179 4.28 -23.19 8.59
C LYS A 179 4.98 -22.02 9.30
N GLU A 180 4.92 -20.82 8.74
CA GLU A 180 5.14 -19.59 9.51
C GLU A 180 3.80 -18.87 9.73
N ARG A 181 3.29 -19.00 10.95
CA ARG A 181 2.23 -18.11 11.49
C ARG A 181 2.77 -16.68 11.45
N TYR A 182 1.95 -15.73 11.01
CA TYR A 182 2.22 -14.30 11.14
C TYR A 182 2.26 -13.93 12.63
N HIS A 183 3.36 -14.26 13.31
CA HIS A 183 3.79 -13.54 14.49
C HIS A 183 4.41 -12.23 14.03
N HIS A 184 4.36 -11.21 14.88
CA HIS A 184 5.09 -9.95 14.75
C HIS A 184 6.61 -10.25 14.72
N SER A 185 7.09 -10.79 13.62
CA SER A 185 8.46 -11.17 13.37
C SER A 185 9.08 -10.06 12.53
N LEU A 186 10.34 -9.73 12.84
CA LEU A 186 11.18 -8.81 12.07
C LEU A 186 11.57 -9.44 10.73
N VAL A 187 10.59 -9.87 9.94
CA VAL A 187 10.80 -10.39 8.60
C VAL A 187 11.22 -9.20 7.74
N LYS A 188 12.39 -9.31 7.11
CA LYS A 188 12.79 -8.37 6.06
C LYS A 188 11.91 -8.65 4.85
N HIS A 189 10.80 -7.94 4.73
CA HIS A 189 9.98 -8.00 3.52
C HIS A 189 10.81 -7.53 2.32
N ARG A 190 10.65 -8.19 1.17
CA ARG A 190 11.34 -7.78 -0.06
C ARG A 190 10.84 -6.41 -0.45
N LEU A 191 11.75 -5.49 -0.76
CA LEU A 191 11.40 -4.18 -1.30
C LEU A 191 11.25 -4.29 -2.81
N GLY A 192 10.11 -3.83 -3.33
CA GLY A 192 9.94 -3.65 -4.77
C GLY A 192 10.84 -2.54 -5.31
N LEU A 193 11.00 -2.53 -6.64
CA LEU A 193 11.91 -1.60 -7.32
C LEU A 193 11.57 -0.12 -7.06
N GLY A 194 10.28 0.23 -7.02
CA GLY A 194 9.81 1.59 -6.74
C GLY A 194 10.13 2.03 -5.31
N ALA A 195 9.85 1.19 -4.31
CA ALA A 195 10.23 1.43 -2.91
C ALA A 195 11.73 1.65 -2.76
N PHE A 196 12.54 0.80 -3.43
CA PHE A 196 13.99 0.94 -3.46
C PHE A 196 14.42 2.27 -4.08
N ARG A 197 13.88 2.64 -5.26
CA ARG A 197 14.16 3.93 -5.91
C ARG A 197 13.82 5.11 -5.01
N VAL A 198 12.69 5.08 -4.30
CA VAL A 198 12.33 6.15 -3.35
C VAL A 198 13.24 6.14 -2.12
N LEU A 199 13.70 4.99 -1.64
CA LEU A 199 14.68 4.90 -0.55
C LEU A 199 16.01 5.54 -0.93
N VAL A 200 16.57 5.16 -2.07
CA VAL A 200 17.81 5.72 -2.60
C VAL A 200 17.65 7.23 -2.84
N THR A 201 16.59 7.65 -3.54
CA THR A 201 16.39 9.07 -3.87
C THR A 201 16.23 9.95 -2.63
N VAL A 202 15.56 9.47 -1.58
CA VAL A 202 15.42 10.21 -0.31
C VAL A 202 16.74 10.22 0.48
N ALA A 203 17.47 9.10 0.52
CA ALA A 203 18.74 9.00 1.24
C ALA A 203 19.81 9.97 0.70
N TYR A 204 19.83 10.19 -0.62
CA TYR A 204 20.72 11.15 -1.26
C TYR A 204 20.14 12.58 -1.35
N TYR A 205 19.15 12.94 -0.53
CA TYR A 205 18.51 14.26 -0.54
C TYR A 205 18.01 14.71 -1.93
N ARG A 206 17.59 13.75 -2.77
CA ARG A 206 17.21 13.98 -4.18
C ARG A 206 18.34 14.61 -5.01
N ARG A 207 19.58 14.26 -4.68
CA ARG A 207 20.79 14.63 -5.42
C ARG A 207 21.37 13.38 -6.06
N CYS A 208 22.10 13.57 -7.15
CA CYS A 208 22.89 12.50 -7.74
C CYS A 208 23.87 11.95 -6.67
N ALA A 209 23.92 10.63 -6.51
CA ALA A 209 24.80 9.97 -5.54
C ALA A 209 26.30 10.18 -5.86
N ILE A 210 26.63 10.51 -7.12
CA ILE A 210 27.99 10.69 -7.62
C ILE A 210 28.38 12.18 -7.64
N SER A 211 27.54 13.06 -8.20
CA SER A 211 27.89 14.49 -8.38
C SER A 211 27.39 15.41 -7.27
N GLY A 212 26.44 14.98 -6.43
CA GLY A 212 25.83 15.83 -5.40
C GLY A 212 24.98 16.99 -5.94
N GLU A 213 24.79 17.09 -7.25
CA GLU A 213 23.94 18.10 -7.88
C GLU A 213 22.45 17.81 -7.65
N LYS A 214 21.63 18.87 -7.64
CA LYS A 214 20.15 18.81 -7.62
C LYS A 214 19.62 18.41 -9.01
N THR A 215 20.01 17.25 -9.48
CA THR A 215 19.48 16.63 -10.69
C THR A 215 18.73 15.37 -10.26
N LEU A 216 17.46 15.26 -10.69
CA LEU A 216 16.65 14.05 -10.48
C LEU A 216 17.43 12.87 -11.08
N PRO A 217 17.57 11.74 -10.37
CA PRO A 217 18.35 10.63 -10.91
C PRO A 217 17.65 10.05 -12.14
N ALA A 218 18.21 10.28 -13.32
CA ALA A 218 17.93 9.50 -14.51
C ALA A 218 18.57 8.12 -14.32
N PHE A 219 17.86 7.20 -13.68
CA PHE A 219 18.24 5.79 -13.68
C PHE A 219 17.76 5.19 -15.00
N GLU A 220 18.57 5.32 -16.05
CA GLU A 220 18.53 4.37 -17.16
C GLU A 220 18.99 3.02 -16.61
N ALA A 221 18.05 2.07 -16.51
CA ALA A 221 18.39 0.69 -16.28
C ALA A 221 19.10 0.16 -17.54
N VAL A 222 20.43 0.11 -17.52
CA VAL A 222 21.15 -0.79 -18.40
C VAL A 222 20.93 -2.20 -17.85
N HIS A 223 20.03 -2.93 -18.49
CA HIS A 223 19.94 -4.37 -18.36
C HIS A 223 21.23 -5.00 -18.89
N ILE A 224 21.92 -5.75 -18.01
CA ILE A 224 22.79 -6.88 -18.37
C ILE A 224 22.26 -8.08 -17.61
#